data_AF-A0A818NAY8-F1
#
_entry.id   AF-A0A818NAY8-F1
#
_cell.length_a   1.000
_cell.length_b   1.000
_cell.length_c   1.000
_cell.angle_alpha   90.00
_cell.angle_beta   90.00
_cell.angle_gamma   90.00
#
_symmetry.space_group_name_H-M   'P 1'
#
loop_
_entity.id
_entity.type
_entity.pdbx_description
1 polymer ?
#
loop_
_entity_poly.entity_id
_entity_poly.type
_entity_poly.pdbx_seq_one_letter_code
_entity_poly.pdbx_strand_id
1 'polypeptide(L)'
;MASKPSRAIFTTSKSDELDVLERVMQFDPKRRPNASKTLQLIYFNNPPAPCPSDQISNDLGQDFDVSLDQSLVLAILSVIKAEECG
;
A
#
# COMPACT_ATOMS: atom_id res chain seq x y z
N MET A 1 13.07 22.87 -0.37
CA MET A 1 12.33 21.59 -0.40
C MET A 1 11.57 21.54 -1.71
N ALA A 2 11.91 20.61 -2.61
CA ALA A 2 11.21 20.49 -3.89
C ALA A 2 9.80 19.95 -3.65
N SER A 3 8.78 20.65 -4.16
CA SER A 3 7.40 20.18 -4.09
C SER A 3 7.25 18.94 -4.98
N LYS A 4 6.85 17.82 -4.41
CA LYS A 4 6.49 16.61 -5.16
C LYS A 4 5.30 16.91 -6.07
N PRO A 5 5.31 16.54 -7.36
CA PRO A 5 4.19 16.77 -8.25
C PRO A 5 2.91 16.05 -7.80
N SER A 6 3.05 14.89 -7.15
CA SER A 6 1.95 14.13 -6.54
C SER A 6 1.16 14.95 -5.49
N ARG A 7 1.81 15.91 -4.82
CA ARG A 7 1.19 16.80 -3.82
C ARG A 7 0.10 17.70 -4.41
N ALA A 8 0.20 18.05 -5.70
CA ALA A 8 -0.80 18.87 -6.37
C ALA A 8 -2.10 18.09 -6.66
N ILE A 9 -2.01 16.76 -6.75
CA ILE A 9 -3.14 15.86 -7.02
C ILE A 9 -3.73 15.36 -5.71
N PHE A 10 -2.88 14.91 -4.80
CA PHE A 10 -3.25 14.33 -3.51
C PHE A 10 -3.03 15.35 -2.39
N THR A 11 -3.95 16.32 -2.32
CA THR A 11 -3.86 17.47 -1.42
C THR A 11 -4.12 17.13 0.05
N THR A 12 -4.80 16.03 0.33
CA THR A 12 -5.06 15.52 1.69
C THR A 12 -3.97 14.57 2.18
N SER A 13 -3.15 14.02 1.28
CA SER A 13 -2.17 13.02 1.64
C SER A 13 -0.95 13.59 2.36
N LYS A 14 -0.45 12.82 3.31
CA LYS A 14 0.79 13.11 4.03
C LYS A 14 2.02 12.82 3.17
N SER A 15 3.18 13.37 3.56
CA SER A 15 4.41 13.22 2.76
C SER A 15 4.85 11.77 2.61
N ASP A 16 4.69 10.97 3.65
CA ASP A 16 5.04 9.55 3.71
C ASP A 16 4.12 8.68 2.84
N GLU A 17 2.82 8.99 2.79
CA GLU A 17 1.87 8.39 1.83
C GLU A 17 2.32 8.63 0.38
N LEU A 18 2.70 9.87 0.08
CA LEU A 18 3.19 10.23 -1.25
C LEU A 18 4.53 9.55 -1.59
N ASP A 19 5.38 9.30 -0.60
CA ASP A 19 6.63 8.54 -0.80
C ASP A 19 6.36 7.08 -1.19
N VAL A 20 5.34 6.44 -0.59
CA VAL A 20 4.92 5.10 -0.99
C VAL A 20 4.42 5.12 -2.43
N LEU A 21 3.51 6.05 -2.73
CA LEU A 21 2.90 6.18 -4.05
C LEU A 21 3.96 6.37 -5.15
N GLU A 22 4.90 7.30 -4.95
CA GLU A 22 5.95 7.60 -5.94
C GLU A 22 6.91 6.42 -6.16
N ARG A 23 7.15 5.59 -5.13
CA ARG A 23 7.99 4.40 -5.25
C ARG A 23 7.29 3.26 -5.97
N VAL A 24 6.01 3.06 -5.70
CA VAL A 24 5.22 1.99 -6.34
C VAL A 24 4.90 2.35 -7.81
N MET A 25 4.64 3.62 -8.09
CA MET A 25 4.31 4.12 -9.44
C MET A 25 5.55 4.34 -10.34
N GLN A 26 6.72 3.85 -9.95
CA GLN A 26 7.90 3.95 -10.81
C GLN A 26 7.66 3.19 -12.12
N PHE A 27 7.97 3.85 -13.22
CA PHE A 27 7.82 3.32 -14.57
C PHE A 27 8.76 2.12 -14.80
N ASP A 28 9.99 2.20 -14.29
CA ASP A 28 10.96 1.10 -14.36
C ASP A 28 10.62 0.01 -13.32
N PRO A 29 10.24 -1.20 -13.76
CA PRO A 29 9.87 -2.28 -12.85
C PRO A 29 11.05 -2.76 -11.99
N LYS A 30 12.30 -2.56 -12.41
CA LYS A 30 13.48 -2.94 -11.61
C LYS A 30 13.69 -2.04 -10.40
N ARG A 31 13.16 -0.81 -10.47
CA ARG A 31 13.27 0.19 -9.39
C ARG A 31 12.08 0.18 -8.46
N ARG A 32 10.95 -0.38 -8.91
CA ARG A 32 9.75 -0.58 -8.09
C ARG A 32 10.06 -1.51 -6.91
N PRO A 33 9.74 -1.12 -5.67
CA PRO A 33 9.88 -2.01 -4.52
C PRO A 33 8.89 -3.17 -4.63
N ASN A 34 9.31 -4.35 -4.15
CA ASN A 34 8.40 -5.46 -3.94
C ASN A 34 7.59 -5.25 -2.64
N ALA A 35 6.58 -6.08 -2.42
CA ALA A 35 5.70 -6.01 -1.25
C ALA A 35 6.48 -5.86 0.08
N SER A 36 7.44 -6.75 0.34
CA SER A 36 8.23 -6.72 1.59
C SER A 36 9.00 -5.41 1.77
N LYS A 37 9.61 -4.87 0.70
CA LYS A 37 10.30 -3.56 0.76
C LYS A 37 9.34 -2.39 0.94
N THR A 38 8.13 -2.49 0.41
CA THR A 38 7.09 -1.47 0.55
C THR A 38 6.54 -1.42 1.98
N LEU A 39 6.35 -2.56 2.63
CA LEU A 39 5.88 -2.62 4.02
C LEU A 39 6.89 -2.05 5.02
N GLN A 40 8.18 -2.01 4.66
CA GLN A 40 9.23 -1.39 5.47
C GLN A 40 9.25 0.15 5.36
N LEU A 41 8.37 0.77 4.56
CA LEU A 41 8.32 2.22 4.42
C LEU A 41 7.74 2.91 5.66
N ILE A 42 8.22 4.14 5.93
CA ILE A 42 7.85 4.93 7.11
C ILE A 42 6.33 5.04 7.29
N TYR A 43 5.58 5.16 6.18
CA TYR A 43 4.12 5.23 6.19
C TYR A 43 3.46 4.12 7.02
N PHE A 44 3.91 2.87 6.88
CA PHE A 44 3.32 1.73 7.58
C PHE A 44 3.76 1.63 9.05
N ASN A 45 4.81 2.38 9.44
CA ASN A 45 5.31 2.43 10.81
C ASN A 45 4.83 3.68 11.57
N ASN A 46 4.27 4.66 10.86
CA ASN A 46 3.76 5.89 11.44
C ASN A 46 2.28 5.76 11.83
N PRO A 47 1.83 6.47 12.89
CA PRO A 47 0.41 6.63 13.14
C PRO A 47 -0.26 7.47 12.04
N PRO A 48 -1.53 7.19 11.69
CA PRO A 48 -2.43 6.22 12.31
C PRO A 48 -2.12 4.77 11.91
N ALA A 49 -2.28 3.86 12.87
CA ALA A 49 -2.27 2.43 12.59
C ALA A 49 -3.42 2.08 11.60
N PRO A 50 -3.25 1.04 10.78
CA PRO A 50 -4.33 0.57 9.91
C PRO A 50 -5.57 0.20 10.73
N CYS A 51 -6.76 0.41 10.17
CA CYS A 51 -7.99 -0.04 10.80
C CYS A 51 -7.99 -1.57 10.93
N PRO A 52 -8.40 -2.12 12.09
CA PRO A 52 -8.59 -3.56 12.23
C PRO A 52 -9.66 -4.04 11.25
N SER A 53 -9.51 -5.27 10.76
CA SER A 53 -10.40 -5.86 9.74
C SER A 53 -11.88 -5.80 10.13
N ASP A 54 -12.18 -5.90 11.42
CA ASP A 54 -13.55 -5.88 11.96
C ASP A 54 -14.26 -4.52 11.83
N GLN A 55 -13.53 -3.45 11.52
CA GLN A 55 -14.05 -2.09 11.35
C GLN A 55 -14.15 -1.65 9.88
N ILE A 56 -13.77 -2.53 8.95
CA ILE A 56 -13.91 -2.25 7.52
C ILE A 56 -15.37 -2.49 7.15
N SER A 57 -16.02 -1.51 6.50
CA SER A 57 -17.39 -1.68 6.02
C SER A 57 -17.46 -2.85 5.04
N ASN A 58 -18.33 -3.82 5.32
CA ASN A 58 -18.54 -5.02 4.50
C ASN A 58 -19.22 -4.73 3.14
N ASP A 59 -19.46 -3.47 2.80
CA ASP A 59 -20.09 -3.02 1.55
C ASP A 59 -19.16 -3.13 0.33
N LEU A 60 -17.89 -3.52 0.52
CA LEU A 60 -16.91 -3.73 -0.55
C LEU A 60 -17.08 -5.05 -1.32
N GLY A 61 -18.15 -5.81 -1.06
CA GLY A 61 -18.49 -7.01 -1.82
C GLY A 61 -19.50 -6.71 -2.92
N GLN A 62 -19.07 -6.64 -4.19
CA GLN A 62 -19.64 -7.43 -5.31
C GLN A 62 -19.24 -7.02 -6.74
N ASP A 63 -18.37 -6.03 -6.99
CA ASP A 63 -18.04 -5.62 -8.38
C ASP A 63 -16.53 -5.40 -8.65
N PHE A 64 -15.66 -6.26 -8.13
CA PHE A 64 -14.29 -6.34 -8.64
C PHE A 64 -14.21 -7.44 -9.71
N ASP A 65 -14.49 -7.05 -10.96
CA ASP A 65 -14.09 -7.81 -12.15
C ASP A 65 -12.57 -8.01 -12.11
N VAL A 66 -12.18 -9.26 -11.82
CA VAL A 66 -10.83 -9.65 -11.42
C VAL A 66 -9.93 -9.71 -12.66
N SER A 67 -9.22 -8.61 -12.94
CA SER A 67 -8.11 -8.61 -13.89
C SER A 67 -6.79 -8.28 -13.18
N LEU A 68 -5.92 -9.29 -13.13
CA LEU A 68 -4.47 -9.29 -12.88
C LEU A 68 -3.85 -8.84 -11.54
N ASP A 69 -4.52 -8.18 -10.60
CA ASP A 69 -3.86 -7.66 -9.36
C ASP A 69 -4.07 -8.51 -8.08
N GLN A 70 -4.78 -9.64 -8.15
CA GLN A 70 -5.01 -10.50 -6.96
C GLN A 70 -3.77 -11.24 -6.47
N SER A 71 -2.76 -11.47 -7.32
CA SER A 71 -1.52 -12.13 -6.85
C SER A 71 -0.76 -11.27 -5.84
N LEU A 72 -0.76 -9.94 -6.00
CA LEU A 72 -0.01 -9.08 -5.08
C LEU A 72 -0.75 -8.92 -3.75
N VAL A 73 -2.08 -8.72 -3.79
CA VAL A 73 -2.89 -8.57 -2.59
C VAL A 73 -2.95 -9.88 -1.79
N LEU A 74 -3.13 -11.03 -2.45
CA LEU A 74 -3.09 -12.33 -1.77
C LEU A 74 -1.68 -12.69 -1.28
N ALA A 75 -0.61 -12.28 -1.99
CA ALA A 75 0.75 -12.46 -1.52
C ALA A 75 1.07 -11.60 -0.29
N ILE A 76 0.55 -10.38 -0.21
CA ILE A 76 0.71 -9.52 0.97
C ILE A 76 -0.02 -10.13 2.17
N LEU A 77 -1.27 -10.58 1.98
CA LEU A 77 -2.05 -11.21 3.05
C LEU A 77 -1.46 -12.56 3.50
N SER A 78 -0.83 -13.33 2.61
CA SER A 78 -0.20 -14.61 2.97
C SER A 78 1.12 -14.43 3.71
N VAL A 79 1.92 -13.40 3.38
CA VAL A 79 3.15 -13.06 4.11
C VAL A 79 2.82 -12.59 5.53
N ILE A 80 1.80 -11.73 5.69
CA ILE A 80 1.38 -11.25 7.02
C ILE A 80 0.91 -12.42 7.90
N LYS A 81 0.25 -13.43 7.32
CA LYS A 81 -0.24 -14.59 8.05
C LYS A 81 0.85 -15.62 8.39
N ALA A 82 2.00 -15.59 7.72
CA ALA A 82 3.10 -16.52 7.96
C ALA A 82 4.00 -16.12 9.14
N GLU A 83 4.08 -14.83 9.48
CA GLU A 83 4.89 -14.35 10.61
C GLU A 83 4.24 -14.59 11.99
N GLU A 84 2.96 -14.98 12.07
CA GLU A 84 2.30 -15.32 13.34
C GLU A 84 2.39 -16.82 13.72
N CYS A 85 3.08 -17.63 12.92
CA CYS A 85 3.41 -19.02 13.25
C CYS A 85 4.94 -19.21 13.28
N GLY A 86 5.60 -18.63 14.27
CA GLY A 86 7.02 -18.80 14.56
C GLY A 86 7.37 -18.32 15.96
#